data_AF-A0AA40WC50-F1
#
_entry.id   AF-A0AA40WC50-F1
#
_cell.length_a   1.000
_cell.length_b   1.000
_cell.length_c   1.000
_cell.angle_alpha   90.00
_cell.angle_beta   90.00
_cell.angle_gamma   90.00
#
_symmetry.space_group_name_H-M   'P 1'
#
loop_
_entity.id
_entity.type
_entity.pdbx_description
1 polymer ?
#
loop_
_entity_poly.entity_id
_entity_poly.type
_entity_poly.pdbx_seq_one_letter_code
_entity_poly.pdbx_strand_id
1 'polypeptide(L)'
;MNTFWSFRKNSKFKKTYENKVELPKIENIEIKENYKKIILFVLLILILYSISVNFKMIQLMRKISIQLSEIQSEIPWDNSKIFITSKSNIANTFGLNYFSQTILLIKKPKDLIQILQLHPNERFILIEDKLDKPWSESIRNQFVNKLKITIIKNPKVHLRFTEIQSR
;
A
#
# COMPACT_ATOMS: atom_id res chain seq x y z
N MET A 1 -59.04 94.93 -0.38
CA MET A 1 -58.17 96.06 -0.01
C MET A 1 -56.75 95.53 0.11
N ASN A 2 -55.83 96.06 -0.69
CA ASN A 2 -54.43 95.63 -0.82
C ASN A 2 -53.65 95.82 0.48
N THR A 3 -52.73 94.88 0.78
CA THR A 3 -51.43 95.24 1.37
C THR A 3 -50.34 94.32 0.86
N PHE A 4 -49.56 94.91 -0.04
CA PHE A 4 -48.18 94.60 -0.39
C PHE A 4 -47.32 94.50 0.88
N TRP A 5 -46.50 93.45 0.99
CA TRP A 5 -45.27 93.49 1.79
C TRP A 5 -44.15 92.78 1.03
N SER A 6 -43.36 93.59 0.34
CA SER A 6 -42.01 93.27 -0.11
C SER A 6 -41.03 93.49 1.05
N PHE A 7 -40.16 92.53 1.35
CA PHE A 7 -38.82 92.66 1.97
C PHE A 7 -38.33 91.21 2.16
N ARG A 8 -37.10 90.77 1.91
CA ARG A 8 -35.80 91.41 1.71
C ARG A 8 -34.91 90.36 1.01
N LYS A 9 -34.14 90.80 0.02
CA LYS A 9 -33.08 90.02 -0.64
C LYS A 9 -32.14 89.41 0.41
N ASN A 10 -31.98 88.08 0.41
CA ASN A 10 -30.80 87.45 0.98
C ASN A 10 -30.29 86.41 -0.02
N SER A 11 -29.39 86.87 -0.87
CA SER A 11 -28.58 86.07 -1.77
C SER A 11 -27.67 85.16 -0.94
N LYS A 12 -27.93 83.86 -0.96
CA LYS A 12 -26.87 82.88 -0.77
C LYS A 12 -26.80 82.04 -2.03
N PHE A 13 -25.87 82.47 -2.89
CA PHE A 13 -25.37 81.74 -4.05
C PHE A 13 -25.26 80.25 -3.74
N LYS A 14 -26.01 79.44 -4.47
CA LYS A 14 -25.84 77.99 -4.55
C LYS A 14 -24.52 77.77 -5.28
N LYS A 15 -23.41 77.61 -4.54
CA LYS A 15 -22.15 77.18 -5.14
C LYS A 15 -22.33 75.74 -5.61
N THR A 16 -22.48 75.56 -6.91
CA THR A 16 -22.30 74.29 -7.60
C THR A 16 -20.80 73.99 -7.55
N TYR A 17 -20.39 73.16 -6.60
CA TYR A 17 -19.07 72.56 -6.64
C TYR A 17 -19.14 71.42 -7.65
N GLU A 18 -18.62 71.65 -8.86
CA GLU A 18 -18.24 70.56 -9.75
C GLU A 18 -17.15 69.77 -9.04
N ASN A 19 -17.56 68.70 -8.37
CA ASN A 19 -16.63 67.72 -7.84
C ASN A 19 -16.14 66.93 -9.05
N LYS A 20 -15.06 67.40 -9.71
CA LYS A 20 -14.26 66.54 -10.58
C LYS A 20 -13.63 65.49 -9.70
N VAL A 21 -14.39 64.43 -9.45
CA VAL A 21 -13.86 63.19 -8.91
C VAL A 21 -12.96 62.64 -10.01
N GLU A 22 -11.66 62.91 -9.88
CA GLU A 22 -10.67 62.08 -10.55
C GLU A 22 -10.88 60.67 -10.02
N LEU A 23 -11.57 59.84 -10.79
CA LEU A 23 -11.61 58.41 -10.53
C LEU A 23 -10.15 57.95 -10.49
N PRO A 24 -9.69 57.28 -9.41
CA PRO A 24 -8.42 56.58 -9.49
C PRO A 24 -8.55 55.64 -10.68
N LYS A 25 -7.65 55.77 -11.66
CA LYS A 25 -7.46 54.74 -12.68
C LYS A 25 -7.20 53.46 -11.89
N ILE A 26 -8.20 52.60 -11.84
CA ILE A 26 -8.04 51.24 -11.34
C ILE A 26 -7.10 50.61 -12.35
N GLU A 27 -5.85 50.55 -11.93
CA GLU A 27 -4.80 49.84 -12.61
C GLU A 27 -5.25 48.37 -12.61
N ASN A 28 -5.89 47.95 -13.71
CA ASN A 28 -6.12 46.54 -14.03
C ASN A 28 -4.76 45.90 -14.34
N ILE A 29 -3.85 45.91 -13.36
CA ILE A 29 -2.52 45.32 -13.49
C ILE A 29 -2.70 43.80 -13.40
N GLU A 30 -2.64 43.15 -14.56
CA GLU A 30 -1.86 41.91 -14.78
C GLU A 30 -2.15 40.65 -13.95
N ILE A 31 -3.22 40.59 -13.14
CA ILE A 31 -3.53 39.41 -12.31
C ILE A 31 -4.02 38.21 -13.16
N LYS A 32 -4.52 38.44 -14.37
CA LYS A 32 -5.16 37.42 -15.22
C LYS A 32 -4.17 36.49 -15.96
N GLU A 33 -2.89 36.84 -16.09
CA GLU A 33 -1.91 35.93 -16.69
C GLU A 33 -1.18 35.06 -15.66
N ASN A 34 -1.05 35.56 -14.43
CA ASN A 34 -0.31 34.88 -13.38
C ASN A 34 -1.02 33.62 -12.86
N TYR A 35 -2.36 33.59 -12.82
CA TYR A 35 -3.09 32.40 -12.35
C TYR A 35 -2.86 31.18 -13.26
N LYS A 36 -2.75 31.37 -14.58
CA LYS A 36 -2.47 30.26 -15.51
C LYS A 36 -1.09 29.68 -15.27
N LYS A 37 -0.09 30.54 -15.04
CA LYS A 37 1.27 30.11 -14.70
C LYS A 37 1.32 29.38 -13.37
N ILE A 38 0.58 29.85 -12.36
CA ILE A 38 0.48 29.20 -11.05
C ILE A 38 -0.19 27.83 -11.17
N ILE A 39 -1.31 27.72 -11.91
CA ILE A 39 -1.99 26.43 -12.13
C ILE A 39 -1.08 25.45 -12.87
N LEU A 40 -0.39 25.91 -13.92
CA LEU A 40 0.56 25.08 -14.68
C LEU A 40 1.70 24.59 -13.78
N PHE A 41 2.19 25.45 -12.90
CA PHE A 41 3.25 25.11 -11.95
C PHE A 41 2.80 24.07 -10.92
N VAL A 42 1.60 24.22 -10.36
CA VAL A 42 1.00 23.23 -9.45
C VAL A 42 0.80 21.90 -10.16
N LEU A 43 0.32 21.93 -11.41
CA LEU A 43 0.10 20.73 -12.20
C LEU A 43 1.42 20.02 -12.53
N LEU A 44 2.49 20.76 -12.82
CA LEU A 44 3.84 20.22 -12.99
C LEU A 44 4.34 19.54 -11.71
N ILE A 45 4.15 20.16 -10.54
CA ILE A 45 4.51 19.57 -9.24
C ILE A 45 3.75 18.26 -9.03
N LEU A 46 2.46 18.22 -9.32
CA LEU A 46 1.64 17.01 -9.20
C LEU A 46 2.11 15.89 -10.14
N ILE A 47 2.47 16.22 -11.38
CA ILE A 47 3.03 15.25 -12.34
C ILE A 47 4.34 14.68 -11.80
N LEU A 48 5.27 15.54 -11.37
CA LEU A 48 6.57 15.11 -10.83
C LEU A 48 6.40 14.25 -9.57
N TYR A 49 5.47 14.62 -8.69
CA TYR A 49 5.13 13.83 -7.51
C TYR A 49 4.57 12.46 -7.89
N SER A 50 3.62 12.40 -8.84
CA SER A 50 3.05 11.14 -9.32
C SER A 50 4.10 10.22 -9.92
N ILE A 51 5.00 10.75 -10.76
CA ILE A 51 6.12 10.01 -11.33
C ILE A 51 7.02 9.46 -10.22
N SER A 52 7.35 10.27 -9.21
CA SER A 52 8.20 9.85 -8.08
C SER A 52 7.56 8.73 -7.27
N VAL A 53 6.27 8.84 -6.94
CA VAL A 53 5.53 7.80 -6.22
C VAL A 53 5.42 6.53 -7.05
N ASN A 54 5.11 6.64 -8.35
CA ASN A 54 5.04 5.48 -9.24
C ASN A 54 6.39 4.80 -9.39
N PHE A 55 7.49 5.54 -9.48
CA PHE A 55 8.83 4.97 -9.55
C PHE A 55 9.17 4.19 -8.27
N LYS A 56 8.86 4.74 -7.09
CA LYS A 56 9.01 4.03 -5.81
C LYS A 56 8.17 2.75 -5.77
N MET A 57 6.93 2.81 -6.25
CA MET A 57 6.05 1.65 -6.32
C MET A 57 6.58 0.58 -7.28
N ILE A 58 7.09 0.96 -8.45
CA ILE A 58 7.71 0.02 -9.40
C ILE A 58 8.93 -0.67 -8.77
N GLN A 59 9.78 0.09 -8.07
CA GLN A 59 10.94 -0.50 -7.36
C GLN A 59 10.50 -1.49 -6.28
N LEU A 60 9.45 -1.15 -5.51
CA LEU A 60 8.90 -2.00 -4.48
C LEU A 60 8.28 -3.28 -5.08
N MET A 61 7.49 -3.16 -6.13
CA MET A 61 6.91 -4.29 -6.86
C MET A 61 8.00 -5.18 -7.47
N ARG A 62 9.08 -4.60 -7.99
CA ARG A 62 10.23 -5.36 -8.49
C ARG A 62 10.90 -6.17 -7.37
N LYS A 63 11.09 -5.60 -6.18
CA LYS A 63 11.63 -6.32 -5.02
C LYS A 63 10.71 -7.48 -4.60
N ILE A 64 9.41 -7.23 -4.52
CA ILE A 64 8.41 -8.27 -4.19
C ILE A 64 8.42 -9.37 -5.25
N SER A 65 8.44 -9.02 -6.53
CA SER A 65 8.48 -9.97 -7.64
C SER A 65 9.73 -10.84 -7.60
N ILE A 66 10.90 -10.27 -7.31
CA ILE A 66 12.13 -11.05 -7.13
C ILE A 66 12.01 -12.00 -5.95
N GLN A 67 11.55 -11.53 -4.78
CA GLN A 67 11.35 -12.37 -3.61
C GLN A 67 10.35 -13.51 -3.86
N LEU A 68 9.27 -13.24 -4.58
CA LEU A 68 8.29 -14.25 -4.98
C LEU A 68 8.88 -15.25 -5.97
N SER A 69 9.64 -14.78 -6.96
CA SER A 69 10.32 -15.65 -7.93
C SER A 69 11.34 -16.56 -7.24
N GLU A 70 12.06 -16.05 -6.25
CA GLU A 70 13.00 -16.84 -5.45
C GLU A 70 12.24 -17.94 -4.68
N ILE A 71 11.16 -17.59 -3.96
CA ILE A 71 10.29 -18.56 -3.27
C ILE A 71 9.72 -19.59 -4.26
N GLN A 72 9.29 -19.16 -5.45
CA GLN A 72 8.78 -20.05 -6.50
C GLN A 72 9.82 -21.06 -6.94
N SER A 73 11.06 -20.62 -7.19
CA SER A 73 12.12 -21.51 -7.65
C SER A 73 12.53 -22.56 -6.60
N GLU A 74 12.28 -22.29 -5.32
CA GLU A 74 12.68 -23.14 -4.21
C GLU A 74 11.67 -24.26 -3.91
N ILE A 75 10.41 -24.04 -4.27
CA ILE A 75 9.32 -24.98 -3.98
C ILE A 75 9.17 -25.93 -5.18
N PRO A 76 9.27 -27.27 -5.00
CA PRO A 76 9.05 -28.20 -6.10
C PRO A 76 7.54 -28.36 -6.34
N TRP A 77 6.96 -27.49 -7.17
CA TRP A 77 5.50 -27.37 -7.43
C TRP A 77 4.89 -28.56 -8.18
N ASP A 78 5.72 -29.37 -8.81
CA ASP A 78 5.32 -30.40 -9.78
C ASP A 78 4.62 -31.61 -9.15
N ASN A 79 4.67 -31.71 -7.82
CA ASN A 79 3.91 -32.69 -7.05
C ASN A 79 2.88 -31.91 -6.22
N SER A 80 1.62 -32.34 -6.26
CA SER A 80 0.54 -31.81 -5.42
C SER A 80 1.00 -31.73 -3.96
N LYS A 81 1.23 -30.51 -3.45
CA LYS A 81 1.84 -30.29 -2.14
C LYS A 81 0.89 -29.50 -1.27
N ILE A 82 0.55 -30.09 -0.13
CA ILE A 82 -0.19 -29.40 0.91
C ILE A 82 0.83 -28.56 1.68
N PHE A 83 0.66 -27.24 1.61
CA PHE A 83 1.49 -26.30 2.35
C PHE A 83 0.90 -26.11 3.75
N ILE A 84 1.77 -26.15 4.75
CA ILE A 84 1.41 -25.97 6.14
C ILE A 84 2.20 -24.79 6.68
N THR A 85 1.52 -23.89 7.38
CA THR A 85 2.18 -22.82 8.11
C THR A 85 1.46 -22.51 9.42
N SER A 86 2.18 -21.94 10.38
CA SER A 86 1.62 -21.54 11.67
C SER A 86 1.18 -20.08 11.72
N LYS A 87 1.71 -19.23 10.83
CA LYS A 87 1.42 -17.80 10.82
C LYS A 87 0.42 -17.44 9.72
N SER A 88 -0.57 -16.64 10.09
CA SER A 88 -1.60 -16.14 9.16
C SER A 88 -1.04 -15.23 8.08
N ASN A 89 -0.01 -14.43 8.39
CA ASN A 89 0.63 -13.55 7.39
C ASN A 89 1.31 -14.36 6.27
N ILE A 90 1.97 -15.48 6.63
CA ILE A 90 2.55 -16.42 5.67
C ILE A 90 1.41 -17.07 4.87
N ALA A 91 0.39 -17.62 5.54
CA ALA A 91 -0.73 -18.26 4.85
C ALA A 91 -1.43 -17.33 3.85
N ASN A 92 -1.67 -16.06 4.22
CA ASN A 92 -2.28 -15.06 3.35
C ASN A 92 -1.37 -14.70 2.18
N THR A 93 -0.07 -14.52 2.43
CA THR A 93 0.89 -14.22 1.36
C THR A 93 0.95 -15.36 0.35
N PHE A 94 0.98 -16.60 0.84
CA PHE A 94 0.97 -17.75 -0.06
C PHE A 94 -0.39 -17.92 -0.76
N GLY A 95 -1.51 -17.70 -0.06
CA GLY A 95 -2.85 -17.83 -0.64
C GLY A 95 -3.15 -16.81 -1.72
N LEU A 96 -2.65 -15.57 -1.57
CA LEU A 96 -2.79 -14.51 -2.56
C LEU A 96 -1.89 -14.67 -3.78
N ASN A 97 -0.77 -15.40 -3.65
CA ASN A 97 0.22 -15.53 -4.72
C ASN A 97 0.24 -16.93 -5.36
N TYR A 98 -0.40 -17.94 -4.76
CA TYR A 98 -0.34 -19.35 -5.17
C TYR A 98 -1.71 -20.03 -5.09
N PHE A 99 -2.67 -19.51 -5.87
CA PHE A 99 -4.08 -19.93 -5.89
C PHE A 99 -4.34 -21.42 -6.16
N SER A 100 -3.37 -22.15 -6.72
CA SER A 100 -3.55 -23.55 -7.13
C SER A 100 -3.23 -24.58 -6.03
N GLN A 101 -2.78 -24.16 -4.86
CA GLN A 101 -2.26 -25.07 -3.83
C GLN A 101 -3.06 -24.99 -2.53
N THR A 102 -3.21 -26.12 -1.84
CA THR A 102 -3.87 -26.17 -0.54
C THR A 102 -2.94 -25.65 0.54
N ILE A 103 -3.37 -24.61 1.26
CA ILE A 103 -2.63 -24.01 2.37
C ILE A 103 -3.42 -24.25 3.66
N LEU A 104 -2.80 -24.97 4.59
CA LEU A 104 -3.33 -25.26 5.91
C LEU A 104 -2.67 -24.35 6.95
N LEU A 105 -3.48 -23.57 7.64
CA LEU A 105 -3.05 -22.78 8.79
C LEU A 105 -3.21 -23.61 10.07
N ILE A 106 -2.09 -23.95 10.71
CA ILE A 106 -2.08 -24.78 11.92
C ILE A 106 -1.53 -23.98 13.11
N LYS A 107 -2.34 -23.81 14.16
CA LYS A 107 -1.93 -23.03 15.34
C LYS A 107 -1.14 -23.84 16.36
N LYS A 108 -1.29 -25.17 16.40
CA LYS A 108 -0.65 -26.03 17.40
C LYS A 108 0.15 -27.17 16.74
N PRO A 109 1.35 -27.51 17.27
CA PRO A 109 2.13 -28.65 16.76
C PRO A 109 1.38 -29.98 16.81
N LYS A 110 0.48 -30.17 17.78
CA LYS A 110 -0.33 -31.40 17.92
C LYS A 110 -1.23 -31.64 16.71
N ASP A 111 -1.79 -30.59 16.14
CA ASP A 111 -2.70 -30.69 15.00
C ASP A 111 -1.92 -31.05 13.73
N LEU A 112 -0.70 -30.52 13.59
CA LEU A 112 0.24 -30.92 12.53
C LEU A 112 0.57 -32.41 12.62
N ILE A 113 0.85 -32.91 13.81
CA ILE A 113 1.11 -34.34 14.02
C ILE A 113 -0.10 -35.19 13.60
N GLN A 114 -1.30 -34.77 13.97
CA GLN A 114 -2.53 -35.49 13.61
C GLN A 114 -2.73 -35.54 12.09
N ILE A 115 -2.50 -34.42 11.39
CA ILE A 115 -2.62 -34.36 9.93
C ILE A 115 -1.59 -35.26 9.24
N LEU A 116 -0.34 -35.25 9.71
CA LEU A 116 0.72 -36.12 9.20
C LEU A 116 0.40 -37.61 9.39
N GLN A 117 -0.32 -37.96 10.46
CA GLN A 117 -0.75 -39.35 10.72
C GLN A 117 -1.96 -39.76 9.87
N LEU A 118 -2.91 -38.86 9.64
CA LEU A 118 -4.13 -39.13 8.86
C LEU A 118 -3.84 -39.27 7.36
N HIS A 119 -2.79 -38.61 6.87
CA HIS A 119 -2.45 -38.56 5.45
C HIS A 119 -1.01 -39.04 5.21
N PRO A 120 -0.70 -40.33 5.43
CA PRO A 120 0.67 -40.83 5.34
C PRO A 120 1.24 -40.77 3.91
N ASN A 121 0.40 -40.90 2.89
CA ASN A 121 0.86 -40.96 1.50
C ASN A 121 1.10 -39.57 0.88
N GLU A 122 0.74 -38.51 1.58
CA GLU A 122 0.83 -37.13 1.08
C GLU A 122 2.20 -36.52 1.39
N ARG A 123 2.62 -35.57 0.53
CA ARG A 123 3.81 -34.76 0.74
C ARG A 123 3.42 -33.39 1.25
N PHE A 124 3.95 -33.03 2.42
CA PHE A 124 3.69 -31.75 3.06
C PHE A 124 4.90 -30.85 2.93
N ILE A 125 4.68 -29.57 2.66
CA ILE A 125 5.70 -28.52 2.85
C ILE A 125 5.32 -27.72 4.09
N LEU A 126 6.16 -27.81 5.10
CA LEU A 126 6.09 -26.95 6.27
C LEU A 126 6.87 -25.65 6.00
N ILE A 127 6.17 -24.53 6.06
CA ILE A 127 6.72 -23.17 5.90
C ILE A 127 6.78 -22.52 7.27
N GLU A 128 7.99 -22.25 7.73
CA GLU A 128 8.28 -21.69 9.05
C GLU A 128 9.04 -20.37 8.91
N ASP A 129 8.86 -19.47 9.86
CA ASP A 129 9.72 -18.31 9.99
C ASP A 129 11.06 -18.74 10.58
N LYS A 130 12.19 -18.28 10.00
CA LYS A 130 13.52 -18.58 10.54
C LYS A 130 13.76 -18.02 11.93
N LEU A 131 13.00 -17.00 12.34
CA LEU A 131 13.11 -16.37 13.65
C LEU A 131 12.44 -17.20 14.76
N ASP A 132 11.51 -18.09 14.41
CA ASP A 132 10.77 -18.88 15.38
C ASP A 132 11.49 -20.21 15.69
N LYS A 133 11.11 -20.82 16.82
CA LYS A 133 11.54 -22.18 17.14
C LYS A 133 10.96 -23.17 16.11
N PRO A 134 11.80 -23.93 15.38
CA PRO A 134 11.35 -24.79 14.29
C PRO A 134 10.56 -26.00 14.82
N TRP A 135 9.35 -26.15 14.33
CA TRP A 135 8.51 -27.33 14.50
C TRP A 135 9.06 -28.51 13.70
N SER A 136 9.69 -28.28 12.55
CA SER A 136 10.38 -29.30 11.77
C SER A 136 11.37 -30.13 12.62
N GLU A 137 12.13 -29.47 13.49
CA GLU A 137 13.09 -30.10 14.40
C GLU A 137 12.38 -30.86 15.54
N SER A 138 11.30 -30.30 16.06
CA SER A 138 10.47 -30.93 17.10
C SER A 138 9.80 -32.21 16.59
N ILE A 139 9.27 -32.19 15.37
CA ILE A 139 8.62 -33.34 14.71
C ILE A 139 9.66 -34.40 14.35
N ARG A 140 10.85 -34.00 13.89
CA ARG A 140 11.95 -34.93 13.62
C ARG A 140 12.29 -35.79 14.83
N ASN A 141 12.37 -35.18 16.01
CA ASN A 141 12.69 -35.89 17.25
C ASN A 141 11.55 -36.81 17.72
N GLN A 142 10.30 -36.49 17.39
CA GLN A 142 9.14 -37.31 17.77
C GLN A 142 8.86 -38.46 16.78
N PHE A 143 9.27 -38.31 15.51
CA PHE A 143 8.97 -39.23 14.41
C PHE A 143 10.21 -39.80 13.72
N VAL A 144 11.32 -39.95 14.46
CA VAL A 144 12.67 -40.31 13.98
C VAL A 144 12.70 -41.46 12.95
N ASN A 145 11.73 -42.38 12.99
CA ASN A 145 11.65 -43.54 12.10
C ASN A 145 10.42 -43.59 11.18
N LYS A 146 9.44 -42.69 11.32
CA LYS A 146 8.19 -42.71 10.56
C LYS A 146 8.13 -41.67 9.43
N LEU A 147 8.87 -40.58 9.56
CA LEU A 147 8.84 -39.48 8.61
C LEU A 147 10.22 -39.23 8.00
N LYS A 148 10.25 -39.02 6.69
CA LYS A 148 11.38 -38.42 5.98
C LYS A 148 11.19 -36.91 6.00
N ILE A 149 12.05 -36.22 6.73
CA ILE A 149 12.06 -34.76 6.84
C ILE A 149 13.29 -34.24 6.13
N THR A 150 13.07 -33.44 5.08
CA THR A 150 14.14 -32.87 4.25
C THR A 150 14.05 -31.35 4.32
N ILE A 151 15.08 -30.69 4.84
CA ILE A 151 15.16 -29.23 4.81
C ILE A 151 15.54 -28.81 3.40
N ILE A 152 14.68 -28.02 2.75
CA ILE A 152 14.97 -27.42 1.46
C ILE A 152 15.89 -26.24 1.75
N LYS A 153 17.18 -26.40 1.48
CA LYS A 153 18.20 -25.41 1.82
C LYS A 153 18.11 -24.20 0.90
N ASN A 154 17.85 -23.01 1.48
CA ASN A 154 18.44 -21.76 0.98
C ASN A 154 18.53 -20.67 2.07
N PRO A 155 19.64 -19.90 2.16
CA PRO A 155 19.86 -18.93 3.22
C PRO A 155 19.22 -17.55 2.98
N LYS A 156 18.76 -17.22 1.76
CA LYS A 156 18.37 -15.85 1.38
C LYS A 156 16.97 -15.42 1.83
N VAL A 157 15.99 -16.33 1.85
CA VAL A 157 14.62 -16.01 2.28
C VAL A 157 14.51 -16.11 3.81
N HIS A 158 13.74 -15.24 4.47
CA HIS A 158 13.48 -15.34 5.92
C HIS A 158 12.60 -16.54 6.32
N LEU A 159 12.19 -17.35 5.34
CA LEU A 159 11.38 -18.54 5.54
C LEU A 159 12.26 -19.79 5.48
N ARG A 160 11.88 -20.79 6.27
CA ARG A 160 12.43 -22.15 6.25
C ARG A 160 11.38 -23.06 5.63
N PHE A 161 11.76 -23.73 4.55
CA PHE A 161 10.93 -24.73 3.88
C PHE A 161 11.42 -26.12 4.27
N THR A 162 10.51 -26.93 4.79
CA THR A 162 10.78 -28.32 5.17
C THR A 162 9.80 -29.23 4.47
N GLU A 163 10.30 -30.17 3.68
CA GLU A 163 9.49 -31.23 3.10
C GLU A 163 9.34 -32.37 4.11
N ILE A 164 8.10 -32.79 4.34
CA ILE A 164 7.74 -33.89 5.23
C ILE A 164 6.99 -34.93 4.40
N GLN A 165 7.51 -36.15 4.39
CA GLN A 165 6.92 -37.30 3.71
C GLN A 165 6.88 -38.47 4.69
N SER A 166 5.81 -39.27 4.71
CA SER A 166 5.88 -40.55 5.43
C SER A 166 6.87 -41.49 4.74
N ARG A 167 7.61 -42.24 5.55
CA ARG A 167 8.31 -43.43 5.07
C ARG A 167 7.34 -44.57 4.84
#